data_AF-A0A958R1M1-F1
#
_entry.id   AF-A0A958R1M1-F1
#
_cell.length_a   1.000
_cell.length_b   1.000
_cell.length_c   1.000
_cell.angle_alpha   90.00
_cell.angle_beta   90.00
_cell.angle_gamma   90.00
#
_symmetry.space_group_name_H-M   'P 1'
#
loop_
_entity.id
_entity.type
_entity.pdbx_description
1 polymer ?
#
loop_
_entity_poly.entity_id
_entity_poly.type
_entity_poly.pdbx_seq_one_letter_code
_entity_poly.pdbx_strand_id
1 'polypeptide(L)'
;MKLMMVFAVVFVSVGAWAHGSRVQAVEQATVVALEMFETTEPRVAVDSFNAVKSWISGDQLMVRAYYNNNAENVLYACEWDHSGHEEKMVCEKR
;
A
#
# COMPACT_ATOMS: atom_id res chain seq x y z
N MET A 1 56.51 16.97 -13.13
CA MET A 1 55.06 17.20 -12.97
C MET A 1 54.37 15.85 -13.15
N LYS A 2 53.90 15.22 -12.07
CA LYS A 2 53.15 13.94 -12.12
C LYS A 2 51.71 14.25 -11.78
N LEU A 3 50.83 14.17 -12.77
CA LEU A 3 49.40 14.32 -12.63
C LEU A 3 48.84 12.98 -12.10
N MET A 4 48.62 12.86 -10.79
CA MET A 4 47.92 11.72 -10.20
C MET A 4 46.42 11.91 -10.40
N MET A 5 45.86 11.08 -11.28
CA MET A 5 44.45 11.02 -11.62
C MET A 5 43.70 10.40 -10.45
N VAL A 6 42.95 11.21 -9.70
CA VAL A 6 42.08 10.76 -8.62
C VAL A 6 40.81 10.19 -9.27
N PHE A 7 40.73 8.87 -9.40
CA PHE A 7 39.47 8.16 -9.68
C PHE A 7 38.64 8.13 -8.39
N ALA A 8 37.90 9.21 -8.14
CA ALA A 8 36.83 9.21 -7.14
C ALA A 8 35.67 8.39 -7.72
N VAL A 9 35.60 7.10 -7.37
CA VAL A 9 34.42 6.27 -7.60
C VAL A 9 33.32 6.83 -6.72
N VAL A 10 32.45 7.64 -7.32
CA VAL A 10 31.19 8.07 -6.71
C VAL A 10 30.32 6.82 -6.61
N PHE A 11 30.36 6.17 -5.44
CA PHE A 11 29.33 5.22 -5.04
C PHE A 11 28.03 6.02 -4.87
N VAL A 12 27.32 6.21 -5.97
CA VAL A 12 25.92 6.65 -5.92
C VAL A 12 25.18 5.51 -5.24
N SER A 13 24.83 5.73 -3.98
CA SER A 13 23.93 4.89 -3.21
C SER A 13 22.62 4.76 -3.97
N VAL A 14 22.52 3.71 -4.78
CA VAL A 14 21.26 3.22 -5.33
C VAL A 14 20.48 2.74 -4.11
N GLY A 15 19.69 3.64 -3.52
CA GLY A 15 18.85 3.34 -2.38
C GLY A 15 18.05 2.09 -2.70
N ALA A 16 17.96 1.16 -1.74
CA ALA A 16 17.17 -0.04 -1.89
C ALA A 16 15.70 0.34 -2.16
N TRP A 17 15.26 0.24 -3.42
CA TRP A 17 13.86 0.32 -3.82
C TRP A 17 13.27 -1.09 -3.68
N ALA A 18 12.89 -1.48 -2.47
CA ALA A 18 12.43 -2.84 -2.23
C ALA A 18 10.97 -3.10 -2.65
N HIS A 19 10.05 -2.12 -2.68
CA HIS A 19 8.61 -2.40 -3.00
C HIS A 19 7.94 -1.37 -3.92
N GLY A 20 8.67 -0.84 -4.90
CA GLY A 20 8.16 0.20 -5.80
C GLY A 20 8.00 1.57 -5.12
N SER A 21 7.25 2.47 -5.76
CA SER A 21 6.95 3.81 -5.23
C SER A 21 5.84 3.77 -4.18
N ARG A 22 5.78 4.79 -3.31
CA ARG A 22 4.67 4.98 -2.35
C ARG A 22 3.29 4.98 -3.02
N VAL A 23 3.21 5.45 -4.26
CA VAL A 23 1.96 5.45 -5.04
C VAL A 23 1.52 4.03 -5.34
N GLN A 24 2.45 3.18 -5.80
CA GLN A 24 2.17 1.77 -6.09
C GLN A 24 1.74 1.01 -4.83
N ALA A 25 2.36 1.28 -3.68
CA ALA A 25 1.97 0.68 -2.42
C ALA A 25 0.52 1.04 -2.03
N VAL A 26 0.13 2.32 -2.18
CA VAL A 26 -1.24 2.78 -1.92
C VAL A 26 -2.24 2.16 -2.90
N GLU A 27 -1.88 2.07 -4.18
CA GLU A 27 -2.71 1.42 -5.19
C GLU A 27 -2.95 -0.06 -4.84
N GLN A 28 -1.89 -0.79 -4.50
CA GLN A 28 -1.99 -2.21 -4.17
C GLN A 28 -2.76 -2.47 -2.87
N ALA A 29 -2.56 -1.63 -1.84
CA ALA A 29 -3.37 -1.69 -0.63
C ALA A 29 -4.86 -1.47 -0.94
N THR A 30 -5.18 -0.54 -1.84
CA THR A 30 -6.56 -0.26 -2.25
C THR A 30 -7.20 -1.48 -2.89
N VAL A 31 -6.49 -2.15 -3.80
CA VAL A 31 -6.98 -3.37 -4.46
C VAL A 31 -7.25 -4.47 -3.44
N VAL A 32 -6.27 -4.81 -2.61
CA VAL A 32 -6.40 -5.92 -1.63
C VAL A 32 -7.49 -5.62 -0.59
N ALA A 33 -7.61 -4.38 -0.13
CA ALA A 33 -8.68 -3.99 0.79
C ALA A 33 -10.07 -4.06 0.16
N LEU A 34 -10.21 -3.70 -1.12
CA LEU A 34 -11.49 -3.81 -1.84
C LEU A 34 -11.87 -5.27 -2.12
N GLU A 35 -10.90 -6.13 -2.46
CA GLU A 35 -11.13 -7.58 -2.56
C GLU A 35 -11.63 -8.16 -1.23
N MET A 36 -11.02 -7.75 -0.11
CA MET A 36 -11.49 -8.13 1.22
C MET A 36 -12.90 -7.57 1.49
N PHE A 37 -13.18 -6.31 1.15
CA PHE A 37 -14.51 -5.71 1.30
C PHE A 37 -15.60 -6.48 0.54
N GLU A 38 -15.36 -6.82 -0.72
CA GLU A 38 -16.30 -7.56 -1.57
C GLU A 38 -16.57 -8.99 -1.07
N THR A 39 -15.60 -9.61 -0.41
CA THR A 39 -15.67 -11.01 0.02
C THR A 39 -16.11 -11.19 1.47
N THR A 40 -15.84 -10.22 2.35
CA THR A 40 -16.06 -10.36 3.80
C THR A 40 -17.21 -9.52 4.35
N GLU A 41 -17.59 -8.43 3.68
CA GLU A 41 -18.66 -7.56 4.16
C GLU A 41 -20.05 -8.03 3.72
N PRO A 42 -21.12 -7.63 4.43
CA PRO A 42 -22.48 -7.96 4.04
C PRO A 42 -22.79 -7.50 2.61
N ARG A 43 -23.54 -8.32 1.87
CA ARG A 43 -23.89 -8.04 0.47
C ARG A 43 -24.51 -6.66 0.26
N VAL A 44 -25.33 -6.19 1.21
CA VAL A 44 -25.93 -4.85 1.19
C VAL A 44 -24.88 -3.71 1.24
N ALA A 45 -23.78 -3.89 1.97
CA ALA A 45 -22.69 -2.92 2.01
C ALA A 45 -21.96 -2.90 0.67
N VAL A 46 -21.68 -4.08 0.10
CA VAL A 46 -21.03 -4.22 -1.20
C VAL A 46 -21.88 -3.61 -2.33
N ASP A 47 -23.18 -3.93 -2.38
CA ASP A 47 -24.09 -3.43 -3.40
C ASP A 47 -24.33 -1.91 -3.29
N SER A 48 -24.08 -1.31 -2.12
CA SER A 48 -24.21 0.14 -1.89
C SER A 48 -22.87 0.87 -1.80
N PHE A 49 -21.76 0.23 -2.19
CA PHE A 49 -20.44 0.83 -2.26
C PHE A 49 -20.45 2.03 -3.22
N ASN A 50 -19.80 3.12 -2.81
CA ASN A 50 -19.84 4.34 -3.59
C ASN A 50 -18.52 5.15 -3.60
N ALA A 51 -17.60 4.93 -2.67
CA ALA A 51 -16.30 5.60 -2.69
C ALA A 51 -15.23 4.83 -1.92
N VAL A 52 -13.96 5.06 -2.28
CA VAL A 52 -12.81 4.58 -1.53
C VAL A 52 -11.83 5.73 -1.29
N LYS A 53 -11.18 5.72 -0.13
CA LYS A 53 -10.08 6.63 0.19
C LYS A 53 -8.91 5.83 0.73
N SER A 54 -7.73 6.08 0.20
CA SER A 54 -6.50 5.41 0.62
C SER A 54 -5.42 6.43 0.97
N TRP A 55 -4.68 6.20 2.05
CA TRP A 55 -3.61 7.10 2.51
C TRP A 55 -2.57 6.36 3.34
N ILE A 56 -1.38 6.93 3.46
CA ILE A 56 -0.33 6.44 4.36
C ILE A 56 -0.55 7.05 5.75
N SER A 57 -0.50 6.24 6.80
CA SER A 57 -0.61 6.67 8.19
C SER A 57 0.52 6.04 9.01
N GLY A 58 1.59 6.81 9.25
CA GLY A 58 2.82 6.25 9.82
C GLY A 58 3.41 5.20 8.87
N ASP A 59 3.56 3.97 9.38
CA ASP A 59 4.10 2.83 8.63
C ASP A 59 3.02 1.97 7.97
N GLN A 60 1.74 2.33 8.14
CA GLN A 60 0.60 1.57 7.60
C GLN A 60 -0.03 2.25 6.38
N LEU A 61 -0.60 1.43 5.50
CA LEU A 61 -1.45 1.86 4.40
C LEU A 61 -2.91 1.71 4.82
N MET A 62 -3.61 2.82 4.95
CA MET A 62 -5.00 2.82 5.35
C MET A 62 -5.89 2.88 4.12
N VAL A 63 -6.93 2.05 4.08
CA VAL A 63 -7.95 2.08 3.04
C VAL A 63 -9.32 2.11 3.68
N ARG A 64 -10.15 3.06 3.27
CA ARG A 64 -11.52 3.18 3.76
C ARG A 64 -12.49 3.03 2.60
N ALA A 65 -13.35 2.01 2.67
CA ALA A 65 -14.46 1.80 1.75
C ALA A 65 -15.72 2.45 2.33
N TYR A 66 -16.37 3.30 1.55
CA TYR A 66 -17.60 3.98 1.91
C TYR A 66 -18.77 3.38 1.14
N TYR A 67 -19.86 3.16 1.84
CA TYR A 67 -21.10 2.63 1.28
C TYR A 67 -22.31 3.38 1.86
N ASN A 68 -23.50 3.11 1.32
CA ASN A 68 -24.74 3.77 1.71
C ASN A 68 -24.62 5.31 1.58
N ASN A 69 -24.19 5.78 0.39
CA ASN A 69 -23.99 7.21 0.07
C ASN A 69 -23.05 7.93 1.06
N ASN A 70 -21.93 7.28 1.41
CA ASN A 70 -20.95 7.74 2.41
C ASN A 70 -21.48 7.84 3.86
N ALA A 71 -22.67 7.33 4.17
CA ALA A 71 -23.18 7.32 5.55
C ALA A 71 -22.39 6.32 6.43
N GLU A 72 -21.89 5.25 5.83
CA GLU A 72 -21.18 4.17 6.51
C GLU A 72 -19.84 3.88 5.84
N ASN A 73 -18.92 3.26 6.59
CA ASN A 73 -17.61 2.89 6.09
C ASN A 73 -16.98 1.70 6.81
N VAL A 74 -16.09 1.02 6.12
CA VAL A 74 -15.15 0.04 6.68
C VAL A 74 -13.73 0.54 6.49
N LEU A 75 -12.91 0.42 7.54
CA LEU A 75 -11.50 0.80 7.53
C LEU A 75 -10.63 -0.46 7.53
N TYR A 76 -9.65 -0.49 6.64
CA TYR A 76 -8.61 -1.51 6.58
C TYR A 76 -7.25 -0.87 6.82
N ALA A 77 -6.39 -1.58 7.54
CA ALA A 77 -4.97 -1.30 7.62
C ALA A 77 -4.23 -2.39 6.84
N CYS A 78 -3.37 -1.97 5.93
CA CYS A 78 -2.61 -2.84 5.07
C CYS A 78 -1.11 -2.65 5.29
N GLU A 79 -0.39 -3.75 5.17
CA GLU A 79 1.06 -3.82 5.31
C GLU A 79 1.63 -4.88 4.37
N TRP A 80 2.92 -4.75 4.08
CA TRP A 80 3.65 -5.79 3.38
C TRP A 80 3.98 -6.91 4.36
N ASP A 81 3.44 -8.09 4.08
CA ASP A 81 3.83 -9.32 4.74
C ASP A 81 5.13 -9.83 4.09
N HIS A 82 6.20 -9.78 4.87
CA HIS A 82 7.52 -10.30 4.50
C HIS A 82 7.76 -11.71 5.05
N SER A 83 6.73 -12.38 5.57
CA SER A 83 6.85 -13.75 6.06
C SER A 83 6.84 -14.74 4.90
N GLY A 84 7.97 -15.39 4.65
CA GLY A 84 8.13 -16.42 3.62
C GLY A 84 9.11 -16.06 2.51
N HIS A 85 8.98 -16.73 1.36
CA HIS A 85 9.82 -16.52 0.17
C HIS A 85 9.23 -15.50 -0.82
N GLU A 86 8.00 -15.04 -0.60
CA GLU A 86 7.29 -14.08 -1.45
C GLU A 86 6.69 -12.97 -0.59
N GLU A 87 6.86 -11.73 -1.04
CA GLU A 87 6.28 -10.55 -0.38
C GLU A 87 4.89 -10.30 -0.92
N LYS A 88 3.93 -10.07 -0.04
CA LYS A 88 2.54 -9.80 -0.43
C LYS A 88 1.93 -8.69 0.43
N MET A 89 1.03 -7.94 -0.16
CA MET A 89 0.20 -6.99 0.59
C MET A 89 -0.88 -7.78 1.32
N VAL A 90 -1.02 -7.54 2.62
CA VAL A 90 -2.11 -8.07 3.43
C VAL A 90 -2.87 -6.89 4.05
N CYS A 91 -4.18 -7.05 4.20
CA CYS A 91 -5.04 -6.05 4.82
C CYS A 91 -5.84 -6.68 5.95
N GLU A 92 -6.07 -5.92 7.00
CA GLU A 92 -6.89 -6.29 8.15
C GLU A 92 -7.95 -5.21 8.42
N LYS A 93 -9.17 -5.64 8.72
CA LYS A 93 -10.25 -4.74 9.15
C LYS A 93 -9.92 -4.14 10.52
N ARG A 94 -10.15 -2.84 10.69
CA ARG A 94 -9.96 -2.07 11.91
C ARG A 94 -11.28 -1.64 12.54
#